data_AF-A0AAE2YIU4-F1
#
_entry.id   AF-A0AAE2YIU4-F1
#
_cell.length_a   1.000
_cell.length_b   1.000
_cell.length_c   1.000
_cell.angle_alpha   90.00
_cell.angle_beta   90.00
_cell.angle_gamma   90.00
#
_symmetry.space_group_name_H-M   'P 1'
#
loop_
_entity.id
_entity.type
_entity.pdbx_description
1 polymer ?
#
loop_
_entity_poly.entity_id
_entity_poly.type
_entity_poly.pdbx_seq_one_letter_code
_entity_poly.pdbx_strand_id
1 'polypeptide(L)'
;MLWLISLALALTLPSYTLYHLTVSPDGSTKWVIEHRFPLSTPDEVEIFKSIATRPENITSDYSARIEALAASASRMFGREMSIEGFNIEVETVDTVSGKMGLIKIEFTWKGFGKIIETNRIEIGDVFIGGFYIFEGES
;
A
#
# COMPACT_ATOMS: atom_id res chain seq x y z
N MET A 1 10.10 1.39 -22.07
CA MET A 1 10.23 0.18 -21.23
C MET A 1 11.41 0.33 -20.26
N LEU A 2 11.39 1.35 -19.42
CA LEU A 2 12.48 1.71 -18.47
C LEU A 2 11.95 2.12 -17.08
N TRP A 3 10.62 2.18 -16.90
CA TRP A 3 9.95 2.64 -15.69
C TRP A 3 9.75 1.57 -14.60
N LEU A 4 9.68 0.29 -14.97
CA LEU A 4 9.57 -0.84 -14.03
C LEU A 4 10.85 -1.02 -13.21
N ILE A 5 11.97 -0.51 -13.72
CA ILE A 5 13.29 -0.72 -13.14
C ILE A 5 13.49 0.12 -11.88
N SER A 6 12.91 1.33 -11.80
CA SER A 6 13.14 2.26 -10.68
C SER A 6 12.43 1.85 -9.39
N LEU A 7 11.16 1.38 -9.48
CA LEU A 7 10.46 0.84 -8.32
C LEU A 7 11.04 -0.53 -7.91
N ALA A 8 11.38 -1.37 -8.89
CA ALA A 8 12.03 -2.65 -8.64
C ALA A 8 13.38 -2.48 -7.91
N LEU A 9 14.15 -1.43 -8.22
CA LEU A 9 15.42 -1.19 -7.53
C LEU A 9 15.24 -0.82 -6.05
N ALA A 10 14.27 0.02 -5.69
CA ALA A 10 14.00 0.29 -4.28
C ALA A 10 13.54 -0.95 -3.53
N LEU A 11 12.72 -1.79 -4.18
CA LEU A 11 12.29 -3.07 -3.62
C LEU A 11 13.46 -4.07 -3.42
N THR A 12 14.66 -3.79 -3.96
CA THR A 12 15.87 -4.57 -3.64
C THR A 12 16.62 -4.05 -2.40
N LEU A 13 16.36 -2.82 -1.97
CA LEU A 13 16.88 -2.35 -0.68
C LEU A 13 16.18 -3.14 0.43
N PRO A 14 16.89 -3.48 1.52
CA PRO A 14 16.22 -4.01 2.69
C PRO A 14 15.07 -3.08 3.08
N SER A 15 13.86 -3.60 3.11
CA SER A 15 12.68 -2.83 3.46
C SER A 15 11.79 -3.64 4.38
N TYR A 16 10.94 -2.94 5.12
CA TYR A 16 9.82 -3.57 5.81
C TYR A 16 8.56 -2.74 5.58
N THR A 17 7.44 -3.44 5.52
CA THR A 17 6.14 -2.84 5.24
C THR A 17 5.30 -2.84 6.50
N LEU A 18 4.73 -1.68 6.84
CA LEU A 18 3.78 -1.55 7.92
C LEU A 18 2.39 -1.33 7.35
N TYR A 19 1.44 -2.09 7.90
CA TYR A 19 0.03 -2.01 7.56
C TYR A 19 -0.75 -1.45 8.74
N HIS A 20 -1.43 -0.32 8.52
CA HIS A 20 -2.35 0.23 9.49
C HIS A 20 -3.75 0.33 8.89
N LEU A 21 -4.68 -0.41 9.49
CA LEU A 21 -6.08 -0.48 9.05
C LEU A 21 -6.95 0.15 10.13
N THR A 22 -7.78 1.11 9.75
CA THR A 22 -8.82 1.67 10.61
C THR A 22 -10.18 1.35 10.02
N VAL A 23 -10.93 0.49 10.69
CA VAL A 23 -12.24 0.02 10.22
C VAL A 23 -13.35 0.90 10.79
N SER A 24 -14.20 1.38 9.89
CA SER A 24 -15.37 2.19 10.21
C SER A 24 -16.59 1.30 10.49
N PRO A 25 -17.60 1.77 11.24
CA PRO A 25 -18.81 1.00 11.53
C PRO A 25 -19.60 0.54 10.30
N ASP A 26 -19.46 1.24 9.17
CA ASP A 26 -20.10 0.90 7.89
C ASP A 26 -19.32 -0.15 7.07
N GLY A 27 -18.26 -0.73 7.64
CA GLY A 27 -17.38 -1.70 6.96
C GLY A 27 -16.36 -1.07 6.01
N SER A 28 -16.37 0.25 5.81
CA SER A 28 -15.29 0.94 5.10
C SER A 28 -14.02 0.90 5.92
N THR A 29 -12.87 0.71 5.27
CA THR A 29 -11.58 0.65 5.98
C THR A 29 -10.62 1.64 5.38
N LYS A 30 -10.07 2.54 6.22
CA LYS A 30 -8.93 3.36 5.85
C LYS A 30 -7.68 2.50 5.94
N TRP A 31 -6.94 2.46 4.84
CA TRP A 31 -5.66 1.80 4.71
C TRP A 31 -4.55 2.82 4.71
N VAL A 32 -3.51 2.54 5.49
CA VAL A 32 -2.22 3.22 5.43
C VAL A 32 -1.15 2.15 5.32
N ILE A 33 -0.43 2.16 4.21
CA ILE A 33 0.68 1.25 3.92
C ILE A 33 1.96 2.08 3.92
N GLU A 34 2.94 1.71 4.73
CA GLU A 34 4.23 2.38 4.79
C GLU A 34 5.34 1.41 4.42
N HIS A 35 5.98 1.61 3.27
CA HIS A 35 7.22 0.94 2.93
C HIS A 35 8.39 1.77 3.49
N ARG A 36 9.19 1.15 4.34
CA ARG A 36 10.31 1.79 5.02
C ARG A 36 11.63 1.21 4.56
N PHE A 37 12.51 2.07 4.10
CA PHE A 37 13.82 1.72 3.55
C PHE A 37 14.90 2.34 4.43
N PRO A 38 15.60 1.58 5.27
CA PRO A 38 16.80 2.07 5.94
C PRO A 38 17.87 2.40 4.89
N LEU A 39 18.34 3.66 4.88
CA LEU A 39 19.32 4.17 3.93
C LEU A 39 20.63 4.42 4.69
N SER A 40 21.59 3.51 4.52
CA SER A 40 22.86 3.48 5.24
C SER A 40 23.99 4.16 4.47
N THR A 41 23.87 4.28 3.15
CA THR A 41 24.89 4.86 2.28
C THR A 41 24.38 6.07 1.48
N PRO A 42 25.27 7.01 1.07
CA PRO A 42 24.88 8.11 0.18
C PRO A 42 24.27 7.65 -1.14
N ASP A 43 24.76 6.53 -1.70
CA ASP A 43 24.25 5.97 -2.95
C ASP A 43 22.80 5.49 -2.80
N GLU A 44 22.47 4.80 -1.69
CA GLU A 44 21.09 4.39 -1.38
C GLU A 44 20.16 5.59 -1.23
N VAL A 45 20.64 6.68 -0.65
CA VAL A 45 19.88 7.93 -0.52
C VAL A 45 19.58 8.54 -1.88
N GLU A 46 20.56 8.60 -2.78
CA GLU A 46 20.36 9.15 -4.13
C GLU A 46 19.45 8.24 -4.98
N ILE A 47 19.59 6.91 -4.85
CA ILE A 47 18.69 5.95 -5.47
C ILE A 47 17.25 6.20 -4.99
N PHE A 48 17.03 6.31 -3.68
CA PHE A 48 15.68 6.54 -3.13
C PHE A 48 15.10 7.89 -3.58
N LYS A 49 15.89 8.97 -3.57
CA LYS A 49 15.45 10.28 -4.07
C LYS A 49 15.02 10.24 -5.53
N SER A 50 15.69 9.44 -6.37
CA SER A 50 15.31 9.31 -7.78
C SER A 50 13.85 8.83 -7.96
N ILE A 51 13.35 8.02 -7.02
CA ILE A 51 11.97 7.53 -6.99
C ILE A 51 11.01 8.66 -6.58
N ALA A 52 11.40 9.44 -5.56
CA ALA A 52 10.64 10.61 -5.11
C ALA A 52 10.46 11.68 -6.19
N THR A 53 11.33 11.73 -7.21
CA THR A 53 11.19 12.70 -8.32
C THR A 53 10.11 12.35 -9.34
N ARG A 54 9.51 11.15 -9.29
CA ARG A 54 8.49 10.70 -10.26
C ARG A 54 7.33 9.94 -9.59
N PRO A 55 6.62 10.56 -8.62
CA PRO A 55 5.57 9.88 -7.88
C PRO A 55 4.38 9.48 -8.77
N GLU A 56 4.07 10.24 -9.82
CA GLU A 56 2.85 10.05 -10.63
C GLU A 56 2.73 8.68 -11.30
N ASN A 57 3.84 8.11 -11.78
CA ASN A 57 3.85 6.78 -12.40
C ASN A 57 3.64 5.68 -11.35
N ILE A 58 4.17 5.89 -10.14
CA ILE A 58 4.01 4.96 -9.02
C ILE A 58 2.56 5.00 -8.54
N THR A 59 1.97 6.19 -8.45
CA THR A 59 0.57 6.40 -8.03
C THR A 59 -0.42 5.72 -8.96
N SER A 60 -0.30 5.93 -10.27
CA SER A 60 -1.26 5.38 -11.25
C SER A 60 -1.22 3.85 -11.32
N ASP A 61 -0.02 3.26 -11.39
CA ASP A 61 0.15 1.80 -11.43
C ASP A 61 -0.36 1.14 -10.14
N TYR A 62 -0.12 1.78 -8.99
CA TYR A 62 -0.53 1.23 -7.70
C TYR A 62 -2.04 1.36 -7.48
N SER A 63 -2.65 2.51 -7.81
CA SER A 63 -4.10 2.70 -7.73
C SER A 63 -4.82 1.66 -8.58
N ALA A 64 -4.41 1.49 -9.84
CA ALA A 64 -5.02 0.54 -10.75
C ALA A 64 -4.96 -0.91 -10.23
N ARG A 65 -3.87 -1.29 -9.57
CA ARG A 65 -3.73 -2.62 -8.95
C ARG A 65 -4.68 -2.80 -7.77
N ILE A 66 -4.74 -1.83 -6.85
CA ILE A 66 -5.62 -1.88 -5.68
C ILE A 66 -7.09 -1.89 -6.11
N GLU A 67 -7.46 -1.10 -7.13
CA GLU A 67 -8.79 -1.12 -7.73
C GLU A 67 -9.13 -2.48 -8.35
N ALA A 68 -8.19 -3.11 -9.05
CA ALA A 68 -8.38 -4.45 -9.61
C ALA A 68 -8.57 -5.51 -8.52
N LEU A 69 -7.84 -5.41 -7.40
CA LEU A 69 -8.01 -6.28 -6.23
C LEU A 69 -9.41 -6.09 -5.62
N ALA A 70 -9.86 -4.85 -5.41
CA ALA A 70 -11.20 -4.55 -4.91
C ALA A 70 -12.30 -5.09 -5.83
N ALA A 71 -12.16 -4.92 -7.15
CA ALA A 71 -13.11 -5.44 -8.12
C ALA A 71 -13.17 -6.98 -8.12
N SER A 72 -12.03 -7.64 -7.92
CA SER A 72 -11.97 -9.11 -7.84
C SER A 72 -12.58 -9.64 -6.54
N ALA A 73 -12.27 -9.01 -5.40
CA ALA A 73 -12.87 -9.33 -4.12
C ALA A 73 -14.40 -9.10 -4.15
N SER A 74 -14.86 -7.99 -4.74
CA SER A 74 -16.28 -7.72 -4.93
C SER A 74 -17.01 -8.86 -5.64
N ARG A 75 -16.44 -9.35 -6.76
CA ARG A 75 -16.99 -10.50 -7.49
C ARG A 75 -16.97 -11.81 -6.69
N MET A 76 -15.88 -12.06 -5.96
CA MET A 76 -15.71 -13.31 -5.20
C MET A 76 -16.68 -13.40 -4.02
N PHE A 77 -16.89 -12.30 -3.30
CA PHE A 77 -17.70 -12.27 -2.08
C PHE A 77 -19.11 -11.72 -2.30
N GLY A 78 -19.46 -11.29 -3.52
CA GLY A 78 -20.78 -10.79 -3.88
C GLY A 78 -21.18 -9.50 -3.16
N ARG A 79 -20.19 -8.66 -2.80
CA ARG A 79 -20.35 -7.41 -2.05
C ARG A 79 -19.77 -6.27 -2.86
N GLU A 80 -20.52 -5.18 -3.03
CA GLU A 80 -20.01 -3.98 -3.69
C GLU A 80 -18.77 -3.44 -2.95
N MET A 81 -17.69 -3.21 -3.69
CA MET A 81 -16.44 -2.67 -3.17
C MET A 81 -15.87 -1.62 -4.13
N SER A 82 -15.28 -0.57 -3.56
CA SER A 82 -14.61 0.50 -4.30
C SER A 82 -13.43 1.06 -3.51
N ILE A 83 -12.55 1.75 -4.23
CA ILE A 83 -11.39 2.46 -3.68
C ILE A 83 -11.62 3.96 -3.84
N GLU A 84 -11.40 4.71 -2.77
CA GLU A 84 -11.59 6.16 -2.73
C GLU A 84 -10.39 6.85 -2.07
N GLY A 85 -10.13 8.10 -2.47
CA GLY A 85 -9.15 8.97 -1.80
C GLY A 85 -7.72 8.43 -1.85
N PHE A 86 -7.31 7.85 -2.97
CA PHE A 86 -5.96 7.31 -3.15
C PHE A 86 -4.90 8.42 -3.12
N ASN A 87 -3.87 8.25 -2.31
CA ASN A 87 -2.75 9.18 -2.16
C ASN A 87 -1.43 8.43 -1.94
N ILE A 88 -0.34 8.95 -2.50
CA ILE A 88 1.02 8.47 -2.25
C ILE A 88 1.90 9.65 -1.85
N GLU A 89 2.59 9.48 -0.73
CA GLU A 89 3.61 10.40 -0.23
C GLU A 89 4.96 9.69 -0.23
N VAL A 90 6.00 10.35 -0.74
CA VAL A 90 7.36 9.84 -0.75
C VAL A 90 8.26 10.86 -0.06
N GLU A 91 8.95 10.45 1.00
CA GLU A 91 9.82 11.33 1.76
C GLU A 91 11.07 10.61 2.29
N THR A 92 12.05 11.39 2.74
CA THR A 92 13.21 10.88 3.47
C THR A 92 13.29 11.58 4.81
N VAL A 93 13.37 10.81 5.88
CA VAL A 93 13.46 11.32 7.25
C VAL A 93 14.80 10.99 7.88
N ASP A 94 15.27 11.86 8.77
CA ASP A 94 16.45 11.61 9.58
C ASP A 94 16.11 10.71 10.77
N THR A 95 16.99 9.74 11.05
CA THR A 95 16.87 8.80 12.17
C THR A 95 18.17 8.75 12.95
N VAL A 96 18.14 8.14 14.15
CA VAL A 96 19.34 7.99 14.99
C VAL A 96 20.44 7.18 14.30
N SER A 97 20.06 6.24 13.43
CA SER A 97 20.98 5.30 12.76
C SER A 97 21.33 5.68 11.32
N GLY A 98 20.85 6.82 10.80
CA GLY A 98 21.01 7.20 9.39
C GLY A 98 19.76 7.85 8.82
N LYS A 99 19.47 7.64 7.53
CA LYS A 99 18.24 8.14 6.89
C LYS A 99 17.26 7.00 6.67
N MET A 100 15.98 7.33 6.58
CA MET A 100 14.93 6.39 6.23
C MET A 100 14.11 6.95 5.08
N GLY A 101 14.04 6.21 3.99
CA GLY A 101 13.09 6.46 2.92
C GLY A 101 11.72 5.92 3.31
N LEU A 102 10.69 6.72 3.08
CA LEU A 102 9.30 6.37 3.35
C LEU A 102 8.48 6.52 2.06
N ILE A 103 7.76 5.46 1.70
CA ILE A 103 6.67 5.52 0.72
C ILE A 103 5.39 5.19 1.48
N LYS A 104 4.55 6.20 1.67
CA LYS A 104 3.29 6.11 2.40
C LYS A 104 2.14 6.15 1.41
N ILE A 105 1.25 5.17 1.50
CA ILE A 105 0.13 4.99 0.59
C ILE A 105 -1.14 4.95 1.41
N GLU A 106 -2.07 5.83 1.09
CA GLU A 106 -3.34 5.95 1.78
C GLU A 106 -4.50 5.81 0.82
N PHE A 107 -5.52 5.07 1.22
CA PHE A 107 -6.79 4.98 0.52
C PHE A 107 -7.90 4.47 1.44
N THR A 108 -9.15 4.66 1.03
CA THR A 108 -10.31 4.04 1.68
C THR A 108 -10.84 2.92 0.81
N TRP A 109 -10.98 1.72 1.39
CA TRP A 109 -11.63 0.59 0.75
C TRP A 109 -13.06 0.46 1.29
N LYS A 110 -14.05 0.79 0.45
CA LYS A 110 -15.47 0.67 0.76
C LYS A 110 -15.92 -0.78 0.63
N GLY A 111 -16.76 -1.25 1.55
CA GLY A 111 -17.19 -2.64 1.55
C GLY A 111 -16.06 -3.63 1.87
N PHE A 112 -14.99 -3.18 2.54
CA PHE A 112 -13.89 -4.05 2.91
C PHE A 112 -14.28 -5.01 4.04
N GLY A 113 -14.84 -4.49 5.13
CA GLY A 113 -15.38 -5.28 6.23
C GLY A 113 -16.79 -5.77 5.93
N LYS A 114 -17.07 -7.02 6.26
CA LYS A 114 -18.42 -7.60 6.19
C LYS A 114 -19.18 -7.29 7.47
N ILE A 115 -20.27 -6.54 7.37
CA ILE A 115 -21.19 -6.37 8.51
C ILE A 115 -22.03 -7.63 8.62
N ILE A 116 -21.91 -8.34 9.75
CA ILE A 116 -22.69 -9.56 10.01
C ILE A 116 -23.87 -9.31 10.95
N GLU A 117 -23.71 -8.38 11.91
CA GLU A 117 -24.74 -7.97 12.88
C GLU A 117 -24.49 -6.50 13.27
N THR A 118 -25.44 -5.86 13.96
CA THR A 118 -25.23 -4.52 14.55
C THR A 118 -24.00 -4.56 15.46
N ASN A 119 -22.94 -3.83 15.07
CA ASN A 119 -21.63 -3.76 15.74
C ASN A 119 -20.71 -5.00 15.61
N ARG A 120 -20.96 -5.90 14.65
CA ARG A 120 -19.99 -6.96 14.31
C ARG A 120 -19.57 -6.85 12.86
N ILE A 121 -18.28 -6.61 12.67
CA ILE A 121 -17.63 -6.53 11.38
C ILE A 121 -16.61 -7.65 11.30
N GLU A 122 -16.75 -8.52 10.30
CA GLU A 122 -15.77 -9.53 9.96
C GLU A 122 -14.77 -8.92 8.96
N ILE A 123 -13.49 -9.03 9.29
CA ILE A 123 -12.38 -8.52 8.48
C ILE A 123 -11.52 -9.71 8.09
N GLY A 124 -11.14 -9.76 6.83
CA GLY A 124 -10.14 -10.71 6.33
C GLY A 124 -10.68 -11.91 5.56
N ASP A 125 -11.98 -11.94 5.27
CA ASP A 125 -12.56 -12.79 4.20
C ASP A 125 -11.79 -12.61 2.88
N VAL A 126 -11.45 -11.37 2.57
CA VAL A 126 -10.61 -11.00 1.43
C VAL A 126 -9.20 -11.60 1.48
N PHE A 127 -8.57 -11.81 2.63
CA PHE A 127 -7.23 -12.44 2.68
C PHE A 127 -7.29 -13.97 2.54
N ILE A 128 -8.40 -14.59 2.95
CA ILE A 128 -8.64 -16.04 2.80
C ILE A 128 -8.71 -16.43 1.32
N GLY A 129 -9.10 -15.51 0.43
CA GLY A 129 -9.09 -15.70 -1.02
C GLY A 129 -7.71 -15.65 -1.68
N GLY A 130 -6.61 -15.50 -0.91
CA GLY A 130 -5.25 -15.39 -1.44
C GLY A 130 -4.89 -13.99 -1.96
N PHE A 131 -5.62 -12.96 -1.54
CA PHE A 131 -5.31 -11.58 -1.90
C PHE A 131 -4.14 -11.08 -1.04
N TYR A 132 -2.94 -11.18 -1.59
CA TYR A 132 -1.76 -10.50 -1.08
C TYR A 132 -1.66 -9.14 -1.76
N ILE A 133 -1.37 -8.10 -1.00
CA ILE A 133 -1.25 -6.74 -1.55
C ILE A 133 0.04 -6.65 -2.39
N PHE A 134 1.08 -7.43 -2.05
CA PHE A 134 2.33 -7.55 -2.82
C PHE A 134 2.92 -8.97 -2.79
N GLU A 135 3.53 -9.35 -3.91
CA GLU A 135 4.41 -10.52 -4.00
C GLU A 135 5.77 -10.17 -3.37
N GLY A 136 6.22 -10.94 -2.38
CA GLY A 136 7.49 -10.71 -1.68
C GLY A 136 7.39 -9.92 -0.36
N GLU A 137 6.19 -9.53 0.05
CA GLU A 137 5.95 -9.00 1.40
C GLU A 137 5.54 -10.14 2.33
N SER A 138 6.54 -10.69 3.02
CA SER A 138 6.41 -11.69 4.09
C SER A 138 6.62 -11.06 5.47
#